data_AF-A0AAV7BX12-F1
#
_entry.id   AF-A0AAV7BX12-F1
#
_cell.length_a   1.000
_cell.length_b   1.000
_cell.length_c   1.000
_cell.angle_alpha   90.00
_cell.angle_beta   90.00
_cell.angle_gamma   90.00
#
_symmetry.space_group_name_H-M   'P 1'
#
loop_
_entity.id
_entity.type
_entity.pdbx_description
1 polymer ?
#
loop_
_entity_poly.entity_id
_entity_poly.type
_entity_poly.pdbx_seq_one_letter_code
_entity_poly.pdbx_strand_id
1 'polypeptide(L)'
;MTLLLVGSDSPVANMEEKKSSSDLWRGPAPVKEMLRDDCYTDFLCDDFDVKTYTSQSIHQAVIAEQLAKLAQGISQLDKELHLQVVARHEDLLAQATGMESLEGVLQMMQTRIGALQSAIDRIRTKIVDPYNKIVSRTAQLAPVVEEPCLYRMST
;
A
#
# COMPACT_ATOMS: atom_id res chain seq x y z
N MET A 1 -62.48 -93.57 48.01
CA MET A 1 -61.80 -94.35 46.96
C MET A 1 -61.54 -93.39 45.82
N THR A 2 -60.26 -93.02 45.63
CA THR A 2 -59.57 -92.54 44.39
C THR A 2 -60.32 -91.57 43.44
N LEU A 3 -59.75 -90.46 42.93
CA LEU A 3 -58.37 -90.20 42.52
C LEU A 3 -58.19 -88.67 42.31
N LEU A 4 -56.98 -88.16 42.57
CA LEU A 4 -56.43 -86.91 42.04
C LEU A 4 -56.29 -86.96 40.51
N LEU A 5 -56.14 -85.78 39.89
CA LEU A 5 -55.58 -85.40 38.57
C LEU A 5 -56.54 -84.38 37.93
N VAL A 6 -56.15 -83.25 37.34
CA VAL A 6 -54.86 -82.66 37.00
C VAL A 6 -55.13 -81.17 36.76
N GLY A 7 -54.16 -80.31 37.02
CA GLY A 7 -54.26 -78.89 36.69
C GLY A 7 -54.25 -78.62 35.18
N SER A 8 -54.86 -77.52 34.79
CA SER A 8 -54.49 -76.77 33.58
C SER A 8 -54.88 -75.30 33.78
N ASP A 9 -53.87 -74.43 33.67
CA ASP A 9 -53.85 -73.00 33.33
C ASP A 9 -55.01 -72.50 32.45
N SER A 10 -55.37 -71.21 32.38
CA SER A 10 -55.09 -69.95 33.10
C SER A 10 -56.18 -68.95 32.57
N PRO A 11 -55.98 -67.63 32.49
CA PRO A 11 -56.57 -66.62 33.37
C PRO A 11 -57.64 -65.75 32.68
N VAL A 12 -58.68 -65.32 33.41
CA VAL A 12 -59.64 -64.32 32.90
C VAL A 12 -59.32 -62.95 33.49
N ALA A 13 -58.84 -62.09 32.59
CA ALA A 13 -59.11 -60.65 32.46
C ALA A 13 -59.24 -59.80 33.73
N ASN A 14 -58.32 -58.82 33.89
CA ASN A 14 -58.71 -57.42 33.69
C ASN A 14 -57.48 -56.50 33.75
N MET A 15 -57.31 -55.63 32.74
CA MET A 15 -57.25 -54.17 32.84
C MET A 15 -56.62 -53.65 31.53
N GLU A 16 -57.42 -53.45 30.49
CA GLU A 16 -57.00 -52.68 29.32
C GLU A 16 -56.89 -51.21 29.71
N GLU A 17 -55.66 -50.78 30.03
CA GLU A 17 -55.27 -49.39 30.07
C GLU A 17 -55.29 -48.84 28.63
N LYS A 18 -56.37 -48.14 28.27
CA LYS A 18 -56.46 -47.39 27.02
C LYS A 18 -55.40 -46.28 27.01
N LYS A 19 -54.20 -46.63 26.51
CA LYS A 19 -53.15 -45.67 26.20
C LYS A 19 -53.55 -44.90 24.95
N SER A 20 -53.77 -43.60 25.11
CA SER A 20 -54.07 -42.64 24.06
C SER A 20 -53.11 -42.81 22.88
N SER A 21 -53.66 -43.12 21.70
CA SER A 21 -52.94 -43.40 20.44
C SER A 21 -52.31 -42.14 19.80
N SER A 22 -51.98 -41.12 20.60
CA SER A 22 -51.36 -39.86 20.13
C SER A 22 -49.87 -39.74 20.47
N ASP A 23 -49.30 -40.64 21.28
CA ASP A 23 -47.88 -40.61 21.66
C ASP A 23 -46.95 -41.47 20.77
N LEU A 24 -47.48 -42.12 19.73
CA LEU A 24 -46.73 -43.10 18.92
C LEU A 24 -45.84 -42.49 17.81
N TRP A 25 -45.59 -41.18 17.85
CA TRP A 25 -44.59 -40.51 16.99
C TRP A 25 -43.53 -39.73 17.79
N ARG A 26 -43.33 -40.08 19.07
CA ARG A 26 -42.18 -39.56 19.82
C ARG A 26 -40.91 -40.26 19.35
N GLY A 27 -40.36 -39.80 18.22
CA GLY A 27 -39.01 -40.18 17.79
C GLY A 27 -37.99 -39.91 18.91
N PRO A 28 -36.84 -40.61 18.91
CA PRO A 28 -35.86 -40.51 19.98
C PRO A 28 -35.41 -39.05 20.13
N ALA A 29 -35.33 -38.57 21.38
CA ALA A 29 -34.98 -37.19 21.74
C ALA A 29 -33.81 -36.54 20.96
N PRO A 30 -32.75 -37.26 20.53
CA PRO A 30 -31.65 -36.68 19.76
C PRO A 30 -32.06 -36.12 18.39
N VAL A 31 -33.07 -36.73 17.74
CA VAL A 31 -33.48 -36.32 16.38
C VAL A 31 -34.20 -34.98 16.42
N LYS A 32 -34.94 -34.72 17.49
CA LYS A 32 -35.66 -33.45 17.70
C LYS A 32 -34.71 -32.29 18.01
N GLU A 33 -33.56 -32.58 18.61
CA GLU A 33 -32.48 -31.61 18.85
C GLU A 33 -31.78 -31.24 17.53
N MET A 34 -31.50 -32.24 16.67
CA MET A 34 -30.88 -32.04 15.36
C MET A 34 -31.76 -31.18 14.43
N LEU A 35 -33.07 -31.41 14.44
CA LEU A 35 -34.04 -30.67 13.62
C LEU A 35 -34.31 -29.23 14.10
N ARG A 36 -33.69 -28.80 15.21
CA ARG A 36 -33.73 -27.40 15.67
C ARG A 36 -32.64 -26.53 15.08
N ASP A 37 -31.70 -27.13 14.35
CA ASP A 37 -30.68 -26.38 13.63
C ASP A 37 -31.34 -25.58 12.49
N ASP A 38 -30.99 -24.30 12.40
CA ASP A 38 -31.52 -23.36 11.40
C ASP A 38 -31.24 -23.85 9.97
N CYS A 39 -30.26 -24.73 9.76
CA CYS A 39 -30.00 -25.33 8.44
C CYS A 39 -31.10 -26.29 7.94
N TYR A 40 -31.97 -26.79 8.82
CA TYR A 40 -33.08 -27.68 8.46
C TYR A 40 -34.42 -26.97 8.32
N THR A 41 -34.53 -25.69 8.69
CA THR A 41 -35.83 -24.97 8.71
C THR A 41 -36.45 -24.88 7.33
N ASP A 42 -35.63 -24.69 6.30
CA ASP A 42 -36.09 -24.59 4.92
C ASP A 42 -36.64 -25.93 4.40
N PHE A 43 -36.07 -27.05 4.85
CA PHE A 43 -36.49 -28.41 4.48
C PHE A 43 -37.73 -28.90 5.25
N LEU A 44 -38.05 -28.25 6.38
CA LEU A 44 -39.20 -28.58 7.23
C LEU A 44 -40.46 -27.78 6.89
N CYS A 45 -40.38 -26.88 5.90
CA CYS A 45 -41.51 -26.10 5.42
C CYS A 45 -42.44 -26.98 4.56
N ASP A 46 -43.75 -26.92 4.80
CA ASP A 46 -44.76 -27.72 4.08
C ASP A 46 -44.78 -27.45 2.56
N ASP A 47 -44.33 -26.26 2.13
CA ASP A 47 -44.25 -25.83 0.72
C ASP A 47 -42.82 -25.96 0.13
N PHE A 48 -41.95 -26.77 0.73
CA PHE A 48 -40.56 -26.91 0.27
C PHE A 48 -40.47 -27.39 -1.19
N ASP A 49 -39.95 -26.51 -2.06
CA ASP A 49 -39.65 -26.82 -3.46
C ASP A 49 -38.15 -27.02 -3.68
N VAL A 50 -37.76 -28.27 -3.93
CA VAL A 50 -36.38 -28.67 -4.25
C VAL A 50 -35.82 -27.88 -5.44
N LYS A 51 -36.62 -27.57 -6.45
CA LYS A 51 -36.13 -26.87 -7.66
C LYS A 51 -35.74 -25.44 -7.34
N THR A 52 -36.58 -24.73 -6.60
CA THR A 52 -36.31 -23.37 -6.16
C THR A 52 -35.11 -23.32 -5.20
N TYR A 53 -35.07 -24.23 -4.22
CA TYR A 53 -33.96 -24.29 -3.25
C TYR A 53 -32.61 -24.61 -3.91
N THR A 54 -32.58 -25.56 -4.86
CA THR A 54 -31.34 -25.90 -5.59
C THR A 54 -30.89 -24.76 -6.50
N SER A 55 -31.81 -24.10 -7.19
CA SER A 55 -31.50 -22.90 -8.00
C SER A 55 -30.92 -21.79 -7.12
N GLN A 56 -31.54 -21.51 -5.98
CA GLN A 56 -31.08 -20.49 -5.04
C GLN A 56 -29.70 -20.83 -4.45
N SER A 57 -29.48 -22.09 -4.06
CA SER A 57 -28.19 -22.57 -3.56
C SER A 57 -27.08 -22.44 -4.59
N ILE A 58 -27.38 -22.75 -5.88
CA ILE A 58 -26.43 -22.53 -6.99
C ILE A 58 -26.12 -21.05 -7.14
N HIS A 59 -27.12 -20.16 -7.12
CA HIS A 59 -26.90 -18.71 -7.17
C HIS A 59 -26.05 -18.22 -6.00
N GLN A 60 -26.31 -18.69 -4.79
CA GLN A 60 -25.53 -18.36 -3.59
C GLN A 60 -24.06 -18.77 -3.75
N ALA A 61 -23.81 -19.97 -4.28
CA ALA A 61 -22.46 -20.47 -4.56
C ALA A 61 -21.74 -19.61 -5.60
N VAL A 62 -22.43 -19.18 -6.66
CA VAL A 62 -21.89 -18.26 -7.67
C VAL A 62 -21.54 -16.90 -7.05
N ILE A 63 -22.39 -16.37 -6.16
CA ILE A 63 -22.12 -15.10 -5.46
C ILE A 63 -20.86 -15.23 -4.58
N ALA A 64 -20.74 -16.32 -3.82
CA ALA A 64 -19.56 -16.58 -3.01
C ALA A 64 -18.28 -16.67 -3.87
N GLU A 65 -18.36 -17.30 -5.04
CA GLU A 65 -17.24 -17.36 -6.00
C GLU A 65 -16.84 -15.96 -6.51
N GLN A 66 -17.81 -15.11 -6.84
CA GLN A 66 -17.51 -13.74 -7.28
C GLN A 66 -16.90 -12.89 -6.16
N LEU A 67 -17.36 -13.04 -4.93
CA LEU A 67 -16.75 -12.39 -3.76
C LEU A 67 -15.32 -12.86 -3.53
N ALA A 68 -15.05 -14.16 -3.68
CA ALA A 68 -13.71 -14.71 -3.59
C ALA A 68 -12.78 -14.14 -4.67
N LYS A 69 -13.25 -14.03 -5.92
CA LYS A 69 -12.51 -13.40 -7.03
C LYS A 69 -12.22 -11.93 -6.76
N LEU A 70 -13.18 -11.18 -6.21
CA LEU A 70 -12.98 -9.78 -5.85
C LEU A 70 -11.94 -9.63 -4.74
N ALA A 71 -12.05 -10.43 -3.67
CA ALA A 71 -11.07 -10.42 -2.58
C ALA A 71 -9.66 -10.78 -3.07
N GLN A 72 -9.56 -11.74 -4.00
CA GLN A 72 -8.31 -12.06 -4.69
C GLN A 72 -7.79 -10.88 -5.50
N GLY A 73 -8.64 -10.22 -6.28
CA GLY A 73 -8.29 -9.03 -7.06
C GLY A 73 -7.78 -7.88 -6.19
N ILE A 74 -8.45 -7.61 -5.07
CA ILE A 74 -8.02 -6.60 -4.09
C ILE A 74 -6.64 -6.96 -3.53
N SER A 75 -6.44 -8.22 -3.16
CA SER A 75 -5.14 -8.69 -2.64
C SER A 75 -4.01 -8.62 -3.67
N GLN A 76 -4.32 -8.81 -4.95
CA GLN A 76 -3.35 -8.65 -6.03
C GLN A 76 -3.01 -7.18 -6.27
N LEU A 77 -4.03 -6.31 -6.28
CA LEU A 77 -3.84 -4.86 -6.42
C LEU A 77 -3.00 -4.31 -5.26
N ASP A 78 -3.25 -4.75 -4.03
CA ASP A 78 -2.50 -4.34 -2.85
C ASP A 78 -1.01 -4.70 -2.95
N LYS A 79 -0.70 -5.92 -3.40
CA LYS A 79 0.69 -6.36 -3.66
C LYS A 79 1.36 -5.51 -4.72
N GLU A 80 0.68 -5.28 -5.84
CA GLU A 80 1.24 -4.51 -6.95
C GLU A 80 1.46 -3.04 -6.57
N LEU A 81 0.50 -2.45 -5.85
CA LEU A 81 0.63 -1.11 -5.29
C LEU A 81 1.83 -1.03 -4.36
N HIS A 82 2.00 -2.01 -3.46
CA HIS A 82 3.13 -2.04 -2.55
C HIS A 82 4.47 -2.12 -3.30
N LEU A 83 4.56 -2.98 -4.31
CA LEU A 83 5.75 -3.09 -5.17
C LEU A 83 6.07 -1.77 -5.88
N GLN A 84 5.07 -1.13 -6.49
CA GLN A 84 5.26 0.13 -7.19
C GLN A 84 5.66 1.27 -6.25
N VAL A 85 5.03 1.34 -5.08
CA VAL A 85 5.36 2.33 -4.05
C VAL A 85 6.81 2.13 -3.61
N VAL A 86 7.18 0.91 -3.20
CA VAL A 86 8.55 0.60 -2.72
C VAL A 86 9.60 0.82 -3.81
N ALA A 87 9.35 0.35 -5.03
CA ALA A 87 10.28 0.55 -6.16
C ALA A 87 10.53 2.04 -6.41
N ARG A 88 9.47 2.85 -6.41
CA ARG A 88 9.59 4.29 -6.65
C ARG A 88 10.25 5.02 -5.48
N HIS A 89 10.17 4.50 -4.25
CA HIS A 89 10.77 5.13 -3.08
C HIS A 89 12.30 5.10 -3.12
N GLU A 90 12.88 3.96 -3.50
CA GLU A 90 14.34 3.85 -3.70
C GLU A 90 14.83 4.80 -4.81
N ASP A 91 14.09 4.90 -5.91
CA ASP A 91 14.42 5.83 -7.00
C ASP A 91 14.34 7.29 -6.56
N LEU A 92 13.30 7.68 -5.82
CA LEU A 92 13.14 9.02 -5.24
C LEU A 92 14.25 9.35 -4.22
N LEU A 93 14.63 8.38 -3.39
CA LEU A 93 15.74 8.53 -2.43
C LEU A 93 17.10 8.65 -3.13
N ALA A 94 17.34 7.82 -4.15
CA ALA A 94 18.55 7.89 -4.97
C ALA A 94 18.63 9.22 -5.71
N GLN A 95 17.51 9.73 -6.23
CA GLN A 95 17.43 11.03 -6.88
C GLN A 95 17.71 12.17 -5.89
N ALA A 96 17.12 12.14 -4.69
CA ALA A 96 17.36 13.14 -3.66
C ALA A 96 18.84 13.15 -3.20
N THR A 97 19.42 11.97 -2.99
CA THR A 97 20.84 11.82 -2.63
C THR A 97 21.75 12.30 -3.78
N GLY A 98 21.36 12.06 -5.03
CA GLY A 98 22.05 12.57 -6.21
C GLY A 98 22.00 14.11 -6.31
N MET A 99 20.88 14.73 -5.94
CA MET A 99 20.75 16.19 -5.89
C MET A 99 21.67 16.81 -4.84
N GLU A 100 21.79 16.20 -3.66
CA GLU A 100 22.69 16.68 -2.59
C GLU A 100 24.17 16.65 -3.04
N SER A 101 24.59 15.60 -3.74
CA SER A 101 25.94 15.52 -4.32
C SER A 101 26.21 16.66 -5.32
N LEU A 102 25.24 16.96 -6.19
CA LEU A 102 25.35 18.06 -7.16
C LEU A 102 25.41 19.42 -6.46
N GLU A 103 24.63 19.62 -5.39
CA GLU A 103 24.67 20.83 -4.57
C GLU A 103 26.07 21.05 -3.96
N GLY A 104 26.71 19.98 -3.48
CA GLY A 104 28.10 20.04 -3.01
C GLY A 104 29.09 20.49 -4.11
N VAL A 105 28.94 19.98 -5.33
CA VAL A 105 29.77 20.41 -6.48
C VAL A 105 29.52 21.87 -6.84
N LEU A 106 28.26 22.33 -6.86
CA LEU A 106 27.92 23.72 -7.12
C LEU A 106 28.50 24.66 -6.05
N GLN A 107 28.44 24.26 -4.78
CA GLN A 107 29.03 25.02 -3.68
C GLN A 107 30.55 25.14 -3.83
N MET A 108 31.21 24.06 -4.29
CA MET A 108 32.64 24.06 -4.58
C MET A 108 32.98 24.99 -5.76
N MET A 109 32.17 24.98 -6.82
CA MET A 109 32.32 25.90 -7.94
C MET A 109 32.14 27.36 -7.49
N GLN A 110 31.12 27.66 -6.70
CA GLN A 110 30.86 28.99 -6.17
C GLN A 110 32.05 29.52 -5.37
N THR A 111 32.64 28.68 -4.52
CA THR A 111 33.84 29.02 -3.75
C THR A 111 35.03 29.34 -4.65
N ARG A 112 35.25 28.54 -5.70
CA ARG A 112 36.34 28.78 -6.66
C ARG A 112 36.13 30.04 -7.48
N ILE A 113 34.89 30.32 -7.90
CA ILE A 113 34.52 31.55 -8.61
C ILE A 113 34.81 32.76 -7.71
N GLY A 114 34.43 32.71 -6.43
CA GLY A 114 34.73 33.78 -5.47
C GLY A 114 36.24 34.00 -5.27
N ALA A 115 37.04 32.92 -5.24
CA ALA A 115 38.49 33.02 -5.19
C ALA A 115 39.08 33.66 -6.47
N LEU A 116 38.57 33.29 -7.64
CA LEU A 116 38.97 33.89 -8.92
C LEU A 116 38.61 35.37 -8.99
N GLN A 117 37.40 35.75 -8.56
CA GLN A 117 36.97 37.15 -8.49
C GLN A 117 37.91 37.95 -7.59
N SER A 118 38.25 37.42 -6.40
CA SER A 118 39.19 38.05 -5.48
C SER A 118 40.59 38.21 -6.09
N ALA A 119 41.05 37.24 -6.88
CA ALA A 119 42.32 37.32 -7.60
C ALA A 119 42.31 38.40 -8.70
N ILE A 120 41.20 38.52 -9.44
CA ILE A 120 41.01 39.55 -10.45
C ILE A 120 41.00 40.95 -9.81
N ASP A 121 40.32 41.13 -8.67
CA ASP A 121 40.31 42.40 -7.96
C ASP A 121 41.70 42.78 -7.43
N ARG A 122 42.48 41.79 -6.97
CA ARG A 122 43.90 41.98 -6.64
C ARG A 122 44.73 42.42 -7.85
N ILE A 123 44.52 41.81 -9.02
CA ILE A 123 45.20 42.23 -10.26
C ILE A 123 44.84 43.67 -10.62
N ARG A 124 43.56 44.04 -10.55
CA ARG A 124 43.11 45.41 -10.81
C ARG A 124 43.84 46.41 -9.91
N THR A 125 43.81 46.17 -8.61
CA THR A 125 44.42 47.08 -7.62
C THR A 125 45.95 47.13 -7.69
N LYS A 126 46.62 46.02 -8.02
CA LYS A 126 48.08 45.92 -8.03
C LYS A 126 48.72 46.23 -9.37
N ILE A 127 47.98 46.15 -10.47
CA ILE A 127 48.53 46.28 -11.83
C ILE A 127 47.83 47.39 -12.59
N VAL A 128 46.50 47.34 -12.71
CA VAL A 128 45.75 48.30 -13.52
C VAL A 128 45.82 49.71 -12.92
N ASP A 129 45.60 49.85 -11.61
CA ASP A 129 45.62 51.18 -10.98
C ASP A 129 47.02 51.85 -11.04
N PRO A 130 48.14 51.16 -10.73
CA PRO A 130 49.46 51.74 -10.92
C PRO A 130 49.80 52.07 -12.37
N TYR A 131 49.40 51.22 -13.32
CA TYR A 131 49.59 51.48 -14.74
C TYR A 131 48.91 52.79 -15.15
N ASN A 132 47.65 52.97 -14.77
CA ASN A 132 46.90 54.20 -15.06
C ASN A 132 47.56 55.44 -14.43
N LYS A 133 48.11 55.32 -13.21
CA LYS A 133 48.87 56.41 -12.56
C LYS A 133 50.14 56.76 -13.32
N ILE A 134 50.88 55.77 -13.83
CA ILE A 134 52.10 56.00 -14.62
C ILE A 134 51.72 56.71 -15.93
N VAL A 135 50.75 56.19 -16.68
CA VAL A 135 50.29 56.78 -17.93
C VAL A 135 49.87 58.24 -17.73
N SER A 136 49.09 58.53 -16.68
CA SER A 136 48.69 59.91 -16.35
C SER A 136 49.88 60.82 -16.07
N ARG A 137 50.88 60.35 -15.32
CA ARG A 137 52.09 61.14 -15.03
C ARG A 137 52.97 61.31 -16.26
N THR A 138 53.13 60.28 -17.09
CA THR A 138 53.90 60.37 -18.34
C THR A 138 53.23 61.34 -19.32
N ALA A 139 51.91 61.34 -19.40
CA ALA A 139 51.17 62.33 -20.21
C ALA A 139 51.37 63.77 -19.69
N GLN A 140 51.52 63.98 -18.38
CA GLN A 140 51.86 65.29 -17.81
C GLN A 140 53.30 65.75 -18.14
N LEU A 141 54.22 64.79 -18.35
CA LEU A 141 55.61 65.07 -18.72
C LEU A 141 55.84 65.17 -20.23
N ALA A 142 54.96 64.59 -21.05
CA ALA A 142 55.07 64.62 -22.51
C ALA A 142 55.25 66.03 -23.12
N PRO A 143 54.54 67.08 -22.65
CA PRO A 143 54.78 68.45 -23.14
C PRO A 143 56.20 68.95 -22.86
N VAL A 144 56.81 68.50 -21.75
CA VAL A 144 58.16 68.92 -21.31
C VAL A 144 59.26 68.18 -22.07
N VAL A 145 58.96 67.00 -22.63
CA VAL A 145 59.92 66.18 -23.41
C VAL A 145 59.84 66.46 -24.91
N GLU A 146 58.76 67.06 -25.42
CA GLU A 146 58.67 67.48 -26.83
C GLU A 146 59.30 68.86 -27.11
N GLU A 147 59.34 69.76 -26.13
CA GLU A 147 59.97 71.10 -26.25
C GLU A 147 61.52 71.12 -26.45
N PRO A 148 62.34 70.19 -25.91
CA PRO A 148 63.79 70.20 -26.14
C PRO A 148 64.21 69.89 -27.58
N CYS A 149 63.34 69.26 -28.39
CA CYS A 149 63.68 68.84 -29.76
C CYS A 149 63.44 69.94 -30.80
N LEU A 150 62.53 70.89 -30.55
CA LEU A 150 62.26 72.00 -31.48
C LEU A 150 63.31 73.12 -31.41
N TYR A 151 64.05 73.24 -30.30
CA TYR A 151 65.07 74.30 -30.13
C TYR A 151 66.50 73.92 -30.56
N ARG A 152 66.77 72.64 -30.88
CA ARG A 152 68.11 72.18 -31.33
C ARG A 152 68.30 72.21 -32.85
N MET A 153 67.25 72.48 -33.63
CA MET A 153 67.33 72.54 -35.10
C MET A 153 67.57 73.97 -35.64
N SER A 154 67.84 74.96 -34.79
CA SER A 154 67.99 76.37 -35.18
C SER A 154 69.35 77.02 -34.84
N THR A 155 70.40 76.24 -34.63
CA THR A 155 71.81 76.72 -34.58
C THR A 155 72.70 75.78 -35.36
#